data_AF-A0A7V8YD10-F1
#
_entry.id   AF-A0A7V8YD10-F1
#
_cell.length_a   1.000
_cell.length_b   1.000
_cell.length_c   1.000
_cell.angle_alpha   90.00
_cell.angle_beta   90.00
_cell.angle_gamma   90.00
#
_symmetry.space_group_name_H-M   'P 1'
#
loop_
_entity.id
_entity.type
_entity.pdbx_description
1 polymer ?
#
loop_
_entity_poly.entity_id
_entity_poly.type
_entity_poly.pdbx_seq_one_letter_code
_entity_poly.pdbx_strand_id
1 'polypeptide(L)'
;MSALGRSRALWNRSAPDLRSDEVLAQILDRGEVAAWRELYALAAEDAALRARIHSVIQRVPLWNGRFWLAALASLGDAVDLGESLPPER
;
A
#
# COMPACT_ATOMS: atom_id res chain seq x y z
N MET A 1 10.51 -16.68 -5.14
CA MET A 1 9.27 -16.13 -5.75
C MET A 1 8.70 -15.07 -4.82
N SER A 2 8.35 -13.89 -5.33
CA SER A 2 7.74 -12.76 -4.59
C SER A 2 6.41 -13.15 -3.91
N ALA A 3 6.16 -12.69 -2.69
CA ALA A 3 4.89 -12.84 -1.96
C ALA A 3 3.79 -11.95 -2.57
N LEU A 4 4.13 -10.75 -3.06
CA LEU A 4 3.22 -9.89 -3.83
C LEU A 4 2.69 -10.63 -5.07
N GLY A 5 3.55 -11.36 -5.77
CA GLY A 5 3.19 -12.18 -6.93
C GLY A 5 2.27 -13.38 -6.64
N ARG A 6 2.10 -13.76 -5.36
CA ARG A 6 1.22 -14.86 -4.94
C ARG A 6 0.05 -14.41 -4.07
N SER A 7 -0.04 -13.11 -3.80
CA SER A 7 -1.05 -12.57 -2.88
C SER A 7 -2.45 -12.88 -3.39
N ARG A 8 -3.31 -13.44 -2.54
CA ARG A 8 -4.70 -13.72 -2.91
C ARG A 8 -5.49 -12.45 -3.19
N ALA A 9 -5.02 -11.28 -2.74
CA ALA A 9 -5.59 -10.00 -3.13
C ALA A 9 -5.61 -9.82 -4.66
N LEU A 10 -4.66 -10.45 -5.36
CA LEU A 10 -4.47 -10.35 -6.80
C LEU A 10 -4.87 -11.64 -7.54
N TRP A 11 -5.77 -12.45 -6.97
CA TRP A 11 -6.12 -13.78 -7.46
C TRP A 11 -6.54 -13.87 -8.94
N ASN A 12 -6.92 -12.75 -9.58
CA ASN A 12 -7.24 -12.66 -11.01
C ASN A 12 -6.12 -12.05 -11.88
N ARG A 13 -4.88 -11.93 -11.39
CA ARG A 13 -3.77 -11.31 -12.14
C ARG A 13 -2.49 -12.15 -12.05
N SER A 14 -1.88 -12.42 -13.20
CA SER A 14 -0.68 -13.25 -13.32
C SER A 14 0.64 -12.50 -13.05
N ALA A 15 0.62 -11.16 -13.05
CA ALA A 15 1.78 -10.30 -12.77
C ALA A 15 1.30 -9.01 -12.06
N PRO A 16 1.67 -8.79 -10.79
CA PRO A 16 1.36 -7.53 -10.10
C PRO A 16 2.16 -6.39 -10.73
N ASP A 17 1.46 -5.39 -11.27
CA ASP A 17 2.08 -4.11 -11.58
C ASP A 17 1.83 -3.14 -10.42
N LEU A 18 2.84 -2.94 -9.57
CA LEU A 18 2.79 -1.93 -8.50
C LEU A 18 2.68 -0.51 -9.05
N ARG A 19 2.83 -0.31 -10.37
CA ARG A 19 2.50 0.95 -11.03
C ARG A 19 1.01 1.14 -11.32
N SER A 20 0.17 0.17 -10.99
CA SER A 20 -1.28 0.33 -11.03
C SER A 20 -1.80 0.70 -9.65
N ASP A 21 -2.44 1.86 -9.53
CA ASP A 21 -3.04 2.32 -8.26
C ASP A 21 -4.14 1.36 -7.79
N GLU A 22 -4.81 0.67 -8.71
CA GLU A 22 -5.79 -0.37 -8.39
C GLU A 22 -5.13 -1.59 -7.74
N VAL A 23 -4.02 -2.07 -8.31
CA VAL A 23 -3.24 -3.20 -7.75
C VAL A 23 -2.71 -2.82 -6.38
N LEU A 24 -2.16 -1.60 -6.26
CA LEU A 24 -1.63 -1.10 -5.01
C LEU A 24 -2.74 -1.02 -3.95
N ALA A 25 -3.90 -0.45 -4.27
CA ALA A 25 -5.05 -0.40 -3.38
C ALA A 25 -5.51 -1.80 -2.93
N GLN A 26 -5.58 -2.77 -3.84
CA GLN A 26 -5.94 -4.15 -3.49
C GLN A 26 -4.95 -4.79 -2.52
N ILE A 27 -3.65 -4.57 -2.72
CA ILE A 27 -2.61 -5.09 -1.81
C ILE A 27 -2.70 -4.38 -0.45
N LEU A 28 -2.83 -3.05 -0.43
CA LEU A 28 -2.95 -2.28 0.81
C LEU A 28 -4.18 -2.68 1.64
N ASP A 29 -5.30 -2.98 0.96
CA ASP A 29 -6.59 -3.33 1.59
C ASP A 29 -6.69 -4.80 2.00
N ARG A 30 -6.20 -5.73 1.15
CA ARG A 30 -6.48 -7.18 1.26
C ARG A 30 -5.26 -8.09 1.18
N GLY A 31 -4.07 -7.52 1.05
CA GLY A 31 -2.84 -8.29 1.02
C GLY A 31 -2.62 -9.09 2.30
N GLU A 32 -2.00 -10.26 2.20
CA GLU A 32 -1.55 -10.96 3.40
C GLU A 32 -0.32 -10.28 4.00
N VAL A 33 -0.03 -10.53 5.28
CA VAL A 33 1.12 -9.97 6.01
C VAL A 33 2.45 -10.15 5.24
N ALA A 34 2.63 -11.28 4.54
CA ALA A 34 3.82 -11.50 3.73
C ALA A 34 3.93 -10.50 2.55
N ALA A 35 2.83 -10.22 1.86
CA ALA A 35 2.77 -9.22 0.80
C ALA A 35 2.97 -7.80 1.37
N TRP A 36 2.39 -7.49 2.52
CA TRP A 36 2.59 -6.20 3.18
C TRP A 36 4.04 -5.97 3.59
N ARG A 37 4.71 -6.99 4.16
CA ARG A 37 6.13 -6.91 4.52
C ARG A 37 7.02 -6.68 3.30
N GLU A 38 6.71 -7.34 2.18
CA GLU A 38 7.45 -7.13 0.94
C GLU A 38 7.20 -5.74 0.36
N LEU A 39 5.95 -5.26 0.34
CA LEU A 39 5.62 -3.90 -0.09
C LEU A 39 6.32 -2.85 0.77
N TYR A 40 6.35 -3.04 2.09
CA TYR A 40 7.06 -2.16 3.02
C TYR A 40 8.57 -2.13 2.74
N ALA A 41 9.19 -3.29 2.50
CA ALA A 41 10.61 -3.37 2.15
C ALA A 41 10.91 -2.62 0.84
N LEU A 42 10.08 -2.77 -0.19
CA LEU A 42 10.22 -2.03 -1.45
C LEU A 42 10.03 -0.51 -1.22
N ALA A 43 9.04 -0.11 -0.43
CA ALA A 43 8.78 1.28 -0.11
C ALA A 43 9.93 1.94 0.67
N ALA A 44 10.65 1.19 1.49
CA ALA A 44 11.82 1.69 2.21
C ALA A 44 12.93 2.17 1.25
N GLU A 45 13.05 1.54 0.08
CA GLU A 45 14.09 1.82 -0.91
C GLU A 45 13.62 2.76 -2.04
N ASP A 46 12.30 2.92 -2.21
CA ASP A 46 11.70 3.66 -3.33
C ASP A 46 10.78 4.79 -2.86
N ALA A 47 11.26 6.04 -2.93
CA ALA A 47 10.50 7.23 -2.57
C ALA A 47 9.31 7.50 -3.52
N ALA A 48 9.41 7.10 -4.79
CA ALA A 48 8.32 7.27 -5.74
C ALA A 48 7.18 6.28 -5.42
N LEU A 49 7.52 5.05 -5.01
CA LEU A 49 6.54 4.09 -4.52
C LEU A 49 5.83 4.62 -3.27
N ARG A 50 6.56 5.22 -2.33
CA ARG A 50 5.94 5.82 -1.13
C ARG A 50 4.96 6.94 -1.45
N ALA A 51 5.35 7.88 -2.33
CA ALA A 51 4.47 8.96 -2.77
C ALA A 51 3.17 8.43 -3.39
N ARG A 52 3.25 7.31 -4.11
CA ARG A 52 2.07 6.64 -4.68
C ARG A 52 1.20 5.94 -3.65
N ILE A 53 1.81 5.24 -2.69
CA ILE A 53 1.09 4.63 -1.56
C ILE A 53 0.31 5.73 -0.83
N HIS A 54 0.95 6.87 -0.54
CA HIS A 54 0.30 8.02 0.08
C HIS A 54 -0.87 8.52 -0.76
N SER A 55 -0.67 8.73 -2.07
CA SER A 55 -1.75 9.16 -2.98
C SER A 55 -2.94 8.19 -3.01
N VAL A 56 -2.68 6.88 -2.98
CA VAL A 56 -3.75 5.86 -2.93
C VAL A 56 -4.52 5.93 -1.61
N ILE A 57 -3.83 6.03 -0.47
CA ILE A 57 -4.46 6.14 0.86
C ILE A 57 -5.38 7.36 0.93
N GLN A 58 -4.99 8.48 0.33
CA GLN A 58 -5.80 9.70 0.30
C GLN A 58 -7.05 9.62 -0.60
N ARG A 59 -7.07 8.70 -1.57
CA ARG A 59 -8.12 8.66 -2.62
C ARG A 59 -9.03 7.44 -2.53
N VAL A 60 -8.55 6.36 -1.94
CA VAL A 60 -9.26 5.09 -1.87
C VAL A 60 -9.65 4.81 -0.42
N PRO A 61 -10.92 4.48 -0.14
CA PRO A 61 -11.31 4.01 1.18
C PRO A 61 -10.74 2.61 1.41
N LEU A 62 -9.64 2.56 2.16
CA LEU A 62 -8.96 1.34 2.59
C LEU A 62 -9.44 0.99 4.00
N TRP A 63 -9.60 -0.30 4.29
CA TRP A 63 -10.00 -0.77 5.63
C TRP A 63 -9.06 -0.27 6.74
N ASN A 64 -7.77 -0.07 6.43
CA ASN A 64 -6.78 0.39 7.40
C ASN A 64 -5.79 1.40 6.78
N GLY A 65 -6.31 2.49 6.21
CA GLY A 65 -5.49 3.56 5.63
C GLY A 65 -4.53 4.20 6.65
N ARG A 66 -4.96 4.36 7.90
CA ARG A 66 -4.13 4.93 8.98
C ARG A 66 -2.89 4.09 9.29
N PHE A 67 -3.00 2.76 9.26
CA PHE A 67 -1.85 1.88 9.44
C PHE A 67 -0.77 2.17 8.39
N TRP A 68 -1.16 2.29 7.12
CA TRP A 68 -0.22 2.57 6.05
C TRP A 68 0.35 3.98 6.12
N LEU A 69 -0.43 4.96 6.57
CA LEU A 69 0.08 6.30 6.83
C LEU A 69 1.17 6.30 7.91
N ALA A 70 0.93 5.58 9.01
CA ALA A 70 1.94 5.39 10.06
C ALA A 70 3.18 4.65 9.56
N ALA A 71 3.00 3.67 8.67
CA ALA A 71 4.11 2.96 8.04
C ALA A 71 4.98 3.89 7.18
N LEU A 72 4.38 4.81 6.42
CA LEU A 72 5.12 5.83 5.66
C LEU A 72 5.86 6.80 6.59
N ALA A 73 5.23 7.24 7.67
CA ALA A 73 5.88 8.06 8.70
C ALA A 73 7.11 7.35 9.30
N SER A 74 7.02 6.04 9.57
CA SER A 74 8.15 5.27 10.09
C SER A 74 9.31 5.10 9.09
N LEU A 75 9.04 5.26 7.79
CA LEU A 75 10.05 5.26 6.73
C LEU A 75 10.69 6.64 6.51
N GLY A 76 10.26 7.66 7.28
CA GLY A 76 10.81 9.01 7.25
C GLY A 76 10.10 9.96 6.28
N ASP A 77 8.94 9.59 5.73
CA ASP A 77 8.16 10.53 4.92
C ASP A 77 7.47 11.57 5.80
N ALA A 78 7.42 12.80 5.29
CA ALA A 78 6.66 13.90 5.89
C ALA A 78 5.16 13.73 5.59
N VAL A 79 4.51 12.82 6.30
CA VAL A 79 3.06 12.60 6.24
C VAL A 79 2.35 13.22 7.45
N ASP A 80 1.18 13.79 7.22
CA ASP A 80 0.33 14.30 8.30
C ASP A 80 -0.56 13.16 8.85
N LEU A 81 -0.24 12.65 10.04
CA LEU A 81 -1.01 11.61 10.72
C LEU A 81 -2.43 12.05 11.11
N GLY A 82 -2.69 13.36 11.12
CA GLY A 82 -4.01 13.95 11.34
C GLY A 82 -4.81 14.15 10.06
N GLU A 83 -4.28 13.81 8.88
CA GLU A 83 -4.96 14.08 7.62
C GLU A 83 -6.31 13.35 7.53
N SER A 84 -7.28 14.01 6.91
CA SER A 84 -8.60 13.42 6.68
C SER A 84 -8.48 12.34 5.59
N LEU A 85 -8.77 11.10 5.97
CA LEU A 85 -8.81 9.97 5.06
C LEU A 85 -10.23 9.72 4.55
N PRO A 86 -10.40 9.12 3.36
CA PRO A 86 -11.69 8.63 2.90
C PRO A 86 -12.31 7.68 3.95
N PRO A 87 -13.64 7.73 4.16
CA PRO A 87 -14.31 6.86 5.13
C PRO A 87 -14.11 5.38 4.77
N GLU A 88 -13.84 4.54 5.76
CA GLU A 88 -13.69 3.09 5.60
C GLU A 88 -14.94 2.47 4.94
N ARG A 89 -14.75 1.37 4.19
CA ARG A 89 -15.81 0.66 3.46
C ARG A 89 -16.58 -0.32 4.34
#